data_AF-A0A443NS30-F1
#
_entry.id   AF-A0A443NS30-F1
#
_cell.length_a   1.000
_cell.length_b   1.000
_cell.length_c   1.000
_cell.angle_alpha   90.00
_cell.angle_beta   90.00
_cell.angle_gamma   90.00
#
_symmetry.space_group_name_H-M   'P 1'
#
loop_
_entity.id
_entity.type
_entity.pdbx_description
1 polymer ?
#
loop_
_entity_poly.entity_id
_entity_poly.type
_entity_poly.pdbx_seq_one_letter_code
_entity_poly.pdbx_strand_id
1 'polypeptide(L)'
;MASEQSREELDARARQGETVVPGGTGGKSLEAQEHLAEGRSRGGQTRREQLGKQGYQEMGSRGGQTRKEQMATQGYREMGKKGGLSTTDKSGGERAAE
;
A
#
# COMPACT_ATOMS: atom_id res chain seq x y z
N MET A 1 -24.60 -2.19 -4.22
CA MET A 1 -23.86 -1.45 -5.27
C MET A 1 -23.63 -0.07 -4.73
N ALA A 2 -22.38 0.43 -4.74
CA ALA A 2 -22.16 1.86 -4.50
C ALA A 2 -23.03 2.59 -5.52
N SER A 3 -23.95 3.42 -5.05
CA SER A 3 -24.81 4.22 -5.93
C SER A 3 -23.93 4.97 -6.92
N GLU A 4 -24.41 5.23 -8.14
CA GLU A 4 -23.63 5.98 -9.13
C GLU A 4 -23.15 7.33 -8.56
N GLN A 5 -23.94 7.93 -7.67
CA GLN A 5 -23.55 9.11 -6.87
C GLN A 5 -22.30 8.88 -6.02
N SER A 6 -22.17 7.71 -5.38
CA SER A 6 -20.97 7.37 -4.59
C SER A 6 -19.73 7.21 -5.46
N ARG A 7 -19.87 6.75 -6.72
CA ARG A 7 -18.74 6.71 -7.67
C ARG A 7 -18.32 8.11 -8.12
N GLU A 8 -19.29 8.98 -8.42
CA GLU A 8 -19.00 10.37 -8.80
C GLU A 8 -18.32 11.15 -7.67
N GLU A 9 -18.75 10.96 -6.42
CA GLU A 9 -18.10 11.55 -5.25
C GLU A 9 -16.64 11.09 -5.09
N LEU A 10 -16.39 9.79 -5.25
CA LEU A 10 -15.03 9.24 -5.20
C LEU A 10 -14.17 9.75 -6.36
N ASP A 11 -14.75 9.89 -7.56
CA ASP A 11 -14.05 10.47 -8.71
C ASP A 11 -13.69 11.95 -8.48
N ALA A 12 -14.60 12.74 -7.93
CA ALA A 12 -14.35 14.14 -7.59
C ALA A 12 -13.21 14.29 -6.56
N ARG A 13 -13.17 13.42 -5.55
CA ARG A 13 -12.07 13.36 -4.56
C ARG A 13 -10.75 12.95 -5.19
N ALA A 14 -10.77 11.96 -6.08
CA ALA A 14 -9.59 11.54 -6.83
C ALA A 14 -9.03 12.67 -7.71
N ARG A 15 -9.89 13.48 -8.34
CA ARG A 15 -9.49 14.66 -9.13
C ARG A 15 -8.82 15.75 -8.28
N GLN A 16 -9.22 15.88 -7.01
CA GLN A 16 -8.57 16.76 -6.03
C GLN A 16 -7.20 16.22 -5.55
N GLY A 17 -6.80 15.04 -6.02
CA GLY A 17 -5.52 14.41 -5.70
C GLY A 17 -5.58 13.46 -4.50
N GLU A 18 -6.77 13.20 -3.96
CA GLU A 18 -6.93 12.26 -2.86
C GLU A 18 -6.82 10.81 -3.35
N THR A 19 -6.18 9.93 -2.56
CA THR A 19 -6.21 8.49 -2.83
C THR A 19 -7.48 7.89 -2.23
N VAL A 20 -8.41 7.50 -3.09
CA VAL A 20 -9.68 6.85 -2.72
C VAL A 20 -9.63 5.33 -2.88
N VAL A 21 -8.67 4.79 -3.65
CA VAL A 21 -8.42 3.36 -3.77
C VAL A 21 -7.06 3.01 -3.12
N PRO A 22 -7.03 2.14 -2.10
CA PRO A 22 -5.78 1.66 -1.51
C PRO A 22 -4.88 1.01 -2.56
N GLY A 23 -3.60 1.39 -2.57
CA GLY A 23 -2.65 0.92 -3.59
C GLY A 23 -2.78 1.61 -4.95
N GLY A 24 -3.79 2.46 -5.15
CA GLY A 24 -4.05 3.20 -6.39
C GLY A 24 -3.45 4.61 -6.45
N THR A 25 -2.56 4.98 -5.52
CA THR A 25 -2.01 6.34 -5.41
C THR A 25 -1.38 6.83 -6.72
N GLY A 26 -1.77 8.04 -7.15
CA GLY A 26 -1.25 8.74 -8.34
C GLY A 26 -2.27 8.94 -9.46
N GLY A 27 -3.40 8.21 -9.46
CA GLY A 27 -4.50 8.42 -10.41
C GLY A 27 -5.41 9.60 -10.04
N LYS A 28 -5.87 10.36 -11.03
CA LYS A 28 -6.78 11.53 -10.86
C LYS A 28 -8.26 11.20 -11.09
N SER A 29 -8.61 9.92 -11.15
CA SER A 29 -9.99 9.42 -11.27
C SER A 29 -10.10 8.12 -10.48
N LEU A 30 -11.32 7.75 -10.10
CA LEU A 30 -11.57 6.48 -9.40
C LEU A 30 -11.01 5.30 -10.23
N GLU A 31 -11.38 5.26 -11.51
CA GLU A 31 -10.97 4.20 -12.45
C GLU A 31 -9.44 4.13 -12.61
N ALA A 32 -8.76 5.28 -12.71
CA ALA A 32 -7.30 5.29 -12.80
C ALA A 32 -6.65 4.73 -11.54
N GLN A 33 -7.18 5.04 -10.36
CA GLN A 33 -6.67 4.48 -9.12
C GLN A 33 -6.96 2.98 -9.00
N GLU A 34 -8.13 2.50 -9.46
CA GLU A 34 -8.47 1.07 -9.54
C GLU A 34 -7.47 0.32 -10.43
N HIS A 35 -7.21 0.81 -11.64
CA HIS A 35 -6.25 0.21 -12.57
C HIS A 35 -4.82 0.21 -12.03
N LEU A 36 -4.40 1.28 -11.34
CA LEU A 36 -3.08 1.34 -10.70
C LEU A 36 -2.95 0.33 -9.56
N ALA A 37 -3.97 0.24 -8.70
CA ALA A 37 -3.99 -0.71 -7.59
C ALA A 37 -3.93 -2.15 -8.10
N GLU A 38 -4.74 -2.46 -9.12
CA GLU A 38 -4.77 -3.75 -9.77
C GLU A 38 -3.42 -4.10 -10.42
N GLY A 39 -2.86 -3.19 -11.22
CA GLY A 39 -1.58 -3.40 -11.88
C GLY A 39 -0.43 -3.60 -10.89
N ARG A 40 -0.42 -2.87 -9.77
CA ARG A 40 0.57 -3.04 -8.70
C ARG A 40 0.43 -4.39 -7.99
N SER A 41 -0.81 -4.80 -7.70
CA SER A 41 -1.08 -6.11 -7.09
C SER A 41 -0.59 -7.25 -7.99
N ARG A 42 -1.00 -7.24 -9.27
CA ARG A 42 -0.56 -8.23 -10.27
C ARG A 42 0.96 -8.24 -10.42
N GLY A 43 1.60 -7.07 -10.54
CA GLY A 43 3.05 -6.97 -10.63
C GLY A 43 3.79 -7.53 -9.41
N GLY A 44 3.24 -7.32 -8.20
CA GLY A 44 3.74 -7.92 -6.97
C GLY A 44 3.62 -9.45 -6.97
N GLN A 45 2.49 -10.00 -7.40
CA GLN A 45 2.29 -11.44 -7.53
C GLN A 45 3.26 -12.06 -8.53
N THR A 46 3.39 -11.48 -9.72
CA THR A 46 4.34 -11.93 -10.73
C THR A 46 5.78 -11.91 -10.19
N ARG A 47 6.15 -10.86 -9.45
CA ARG A 47 7.49 -10.79 -8.85
C ARG A 47 7.69 -11.85 -7.75
N ARG A 48 6.65 -12.15 -6.97
CA ARG A 48 6.66 -13.22 -5.97
C ARG A 48 6.81 -14.60 -6.61
N GLU A 49 6.15 -14.84 -7.74
CA GLU A 49 6.29 -16.09 -8.51
C GLU A 49 7.70 -16.26 -9.05
N GLN A 50 8.28 -15.21 -9.63
CA GLN A 50 9.65 -15.24 -10.18
C GLN A 50 10.74 -15.48 -9.12
N LEU A 51 10.59 -14.91 -7.92
CA LEU A 51 11.59 -14.99 -6.85
C LEU A 51 11.34 -16.13 -5.86
N GLY A 52 10.13 -16.72 -5.88
CA GLY A 52 9.63 -17.54 -4.80
C GLY A 52 9.37 -16.76 -3.51
N LYS A 53 8.75 -17.44 -2.52
CA LYS A 53 8.39 -16.86 -1.22
C LYS A 53 9.59 -16.23 -0.50
N GLN A 54 10.70 -16.97 -0.42
CA GLN A 54 11.89 -16.51 0.31
C GLN A 54 12.56 -15.31 -0.38
N GLY A 55 12.73 -15.35 -1.70
CA GLY A 55 13.34 -14.24 -2.44
C GLY A 55 12.50 -12.96 -2.36
N TYR A 56 11.17 -13.09 -2.39
CA TYR A 56 10.26 -11.95 -2.23
C TYR A 56 10.31 -11.36 -0.81
N GLN A 57 10.35 -12.21 0.22
CA GLN A 57 10.50 -11.77 1.62
C GLN A 57 11.84 -11.09 1.89
N GLU A 58 12.93 -11.60 1.31
CA GLU A 58 14.25 -11.00 1.43
C GLU A 58 14.31 -9.63 0.76
N MET A 59 13.68 -9.48 -0.42
CA MET A 59 13.57 -8.19 -1.10
C MET A 59 12.83 -7.16 -0.24
N GLY A 60 11.69 -7.54 0.34
CA GLY A 60 10.93 -6.68 1.24
C GLY A 60 11.75 -6.27 2.48
N SER A 61 12.44 -7.24 3.08
CA SER A 61 13.32 -7.00 4.24
C SER A 61 14.45 -6.03 3.92
N ARG A 62 15.13 -6.22 2.78
CA ARG A 62 16.19 -5.32 2.30
C ARG A 62 15.67 -3.90 2.09
N GLY A 63 14.52 -3.74 1.45
CA GLY A 63 13.89 -2.42 1.27
C GLY A 63 13.57 -1.72 2.60
N GLY A 64 13.07 -2.48 3.58
CA GLY A 64 12.83 -1.97 4.94
C GLY A 64 14.12 -1.54 5.65
N GLN A 65 15.20 -2.31 5.53
CA GLN A 65 16.51 -1.97 6.10
C GLN A 65 17.09 -0.70 5.47
N THR A 66 17.05 -0.57 4.14
CA THR A 66 17.49 0.65 3.44
C THR A 66 16.69 1.87 3.90
N ARG A 67 15.37 1.73 4.06
CA ARG A 67 14.53 2.82 4.55
C ARG A 67 14.85 3.21 5.99
N LYS A 68 15.11 2.21 6.85
CA LYS A 68 15.54 2.42 8.25
C LYS A 68 16.86 3.19 8.32
N GLU A 69 17.81 2.83 7.47
CA GLU A 69 19.12 3.50 7.41
C GLU A 69 19.00 4.97 6.98
N GLN A 70 18.18 5.26 5.96
CA GLN A 70 17.97 6.62 5.47
C GLN A 70 17.25 7.55 6.46
N MET A 71 16.34 7.03 7.29
CA MET A 71 15.45 7.85 8.13
C MET A 71 15.90 8.01 9.59
N ALA A 72 17.04 7.44 9.95
CA ALA A 72 17.52 7.28 11.33
C ALA A 72 16.48 6.58 12.26
N THR A 73 16.92 6.18 13.45
CA THR A 73 16.09 5.40 14.39
C THR A 73 14.79 6.12 14.78
N GLN A 74 14.83 7.45 14.92
CA GLN A 74 13.68 8.24 15.33
C GLN A 74 12.61 8.33 14.23
N GLY A 75 13.00 8.57 12.97
CA GLY A 75 12.08 8.59 11.84
C GLY A 75 11.41 7.23 11.60
N TYR A 76 12.17 6.14 11.73
CA TYR A 76 11.63 4.78 11.59
C TYR A 76 10.66 4.42 12.73
N ARG A 77 10.99 4.82 13.97
CA ARG A 77 10.13 4.59 15.15
C ARG A 77 8.79 5.32 15.02
N GLU A 78 8.80 6.58 14.59
CA GLU A 78 7.57 7.36 14.37
C GLU A 78 6.71 6.76 13.25
N MET A 79 7.34 6.22 12.19
CA MET A 79 6.61 5.52 11.14
C MET A 79 5.99 4.21 11.62
N GLY A 80 6.71 3.43 12.44
CA GLY A 80 6.20 2.22 13.07
C GLY A 80 5.02 2.51 13.99
N LYS A 81 5.07 3.59 14.79
CA LYS A 81 3.94 4.05 15.60
C LYS A 81 2.73 4.40 14.74
N LYS A 82 2.92 5.20 13.68
CA LYS A 82 1.83 5.56 12.75
C LYS A 82 1.22 4.33 12.10
N GLY A 83 2.04 3.39 11.62
CA GLY A 83 1.55 2.12 11.04
C GLY A 83 0.78 1.25 12.05
N GLY A 84 1.22 1.20 13.31
CA GLY A 84 0.49 0.52 14.38
C GLY A 84 -0.87 1.14 14.68
N LEU A 85 -0.95 2.47 14.71
CA LEU A 85 -2.21 3.20 14.93
C LEU A 85 -3.21 3.05 13.77
N SER A 86 -2.73 2.93 12.53
CA SER A 86 -3.58 2.67 11.36
C SER A 86 -4.18 1.25 11.34
N THR A 87 -3.73 0.36 12.24
CA THR A 87 -4.19 -1.02 12.30
C THR A 87 -4.77 -1.33 13.69
N THR A 88 -5.88 -0.68 14.05
CA THR A 88 -6.50 -0.88 15.37
C THR A 88 -7.13 -2.28 15.54
N ASP A 89 -7.29 -3.05 14.46
CA ASP A 89 -7.94 -4.38 14.47
C ASP A 89 -6.97 -5.58 14.51
N LYS A 90 -5.75 -5.47 13.96
CA LYS A 90 -4.72 -6.53 13.97
C LYS A 90 -3.32 -5.92 13.98
N SER A 91 -2.41 -6.43 14.79
CA SER A 91 -1.03 -5.92 14.81
C SER A 91 -0.30 -6.22 13.49
N GLY A 92 0.69 -5.40 13.13
CA GLY A 92 1.47 -5.59 11.89
C GLY A 92 2.19 -6.94 11.83
N GLY A 93 2.47 -7.57 12.97
CA GLY A 93 3.08 -8.90 13.05
C GLY A 93 2.09 -10.03 12.72
N GLU A 94 0.83 -9.90 13.12
CA GLU A 94 -0.22 -10.89 12.83
C GLU A 94 -0.58 -10.92 11.34
N ARG A 95 -0.57 -9.76 10.66
CA ARG A 95 -0.79 -9.69 9.21
C ARG A 95 0.39 -10.18 8.36
N ALA A 96 1.61 -10.08 8.89
CA ALA A 96 2.80 -10.55 8.18
C ALA A 96 2.95 -12.08 8.21
N ALA A 97 2.24 -12.74 9.13
CA ALA A 97 2.25 -14.18 9.33
C ALA A 97 1.10 -14.92 8.60
N GLU A 98 0.10 -14.20 8.10
CA GLU A 98 -1.00 -14.72 7.25
C GLU A 98 -0.56 -14.95 5.79
#